data_AF-A0A543J1D4-F1
#
_entry.id   AF-A0A543J1D4-F1
#
_cell.length_a   1.000
_cell.length_b   1.000
_cell.length_c   1.000
_cell.angle_alpha   90.00
_cell.angle_beta   90.00
_cell.angle_gamma   90.00
#
_symmetry.space_group_name_H-M   'P 1'
#
loop_
_entity.id
_entity.type
_entity.pdbx_description
1 polymer ?
#
loop_
_entity_poly.entity_id
_entity_poly.type
_entity_poly.pdbx_seq_one_letter_code
_entity_poly.pdbx_strand_id
1 'polypeptide(L)' 'MAALAEVAGNITAIAYGVATLGPGIGVGMIFGQGVQAIARQPEAYGLIRQNMLLGFVLVEALALIGLVAPFIFAGI' A
#
# COMPACT_ATOMS: atom_id res chain seq x y z
N MET A 1 -38.39 -21.42 -12.35
CA MET A 1 -36.97 -21.13 -12.60
C MET A 1 -36.48 -20.28 -11.42
N ALA A 2 -35.95 -20.90 -10.37
CA ALA A 2 -35.37 -20.16 -9.25
C ALA A 2 -33.96 -19.70 -9.65
N ALA A 3 -33.65 -18.41 -9.47
CA ALA A 3 -32.33 -17.90 -9.77
C ALA A 3 -31.27 -18.61 -8.92
N LEU A 4 -30.29 -19.19 -9.61
CA LEU A 4 -29.12 -19.87 -9.07
C LEU A 4 -28.19 -18.83 -8.42
N ALA A 5 -27.90 -18.98 -7.13
CA ALA A 5 -26.88 -18.27 -6.34
C ALA A 5 -26.77 -16.74 -6.55
N GLU A 6 -27.25 -15.96 -5.58
CA GLU A 6 -26.97 -14.53 -5.51
C GLU A 6 -25.45 -14.32 -5.34
N VAL A 7 -24.82 -13.60 -6.28
CA VAL A 7 -23.44 -13.15 -6.14
C VAL A 7 -23.41 -12.04 -5.09
N ALA A 8 -23.15 -12.45 -3.84
CA ALA A 8 -22.92 -11.54 -2.73
C ALA A 8 -21.43 -11.17 -2.67
N GLY A 9 -21.11 -9.88 -2.55
CA GLY A 9 -19.73 -9.40 -2.44
C GLY A 9 -19.62 -7.89 -2.41
N ASN A 10 -18.41 -7.39 -2.12
CA ASN A 10 -18.12 -5.96 -2.04
C ASN A 10 -17.05 -5.57 -3.07
N ILE A 11 -17.49 -4.92 -4.17
CA ILE A 11 -16.61 -4.45 -5.24
C ILE A 11 -15.57 -3.44 -4.72
N THR A 12 -15.91 -2.66 -3.67
CA THR A 12 -14.97 -1.70 -3.07
C THR A 12 -13.80 -2.39 -2.38
N ALA A 13 -14.02 -3.58 -1.79
CA ALA A 13 -12.94 -4.38 -1.18
C ALA A 13 -11.97 -4.91 -2.25
N ILE A 14 -12.50 -5.30 -3.42
CA ILE A 14 -11.68 -5.72 -4.56
C ILE A 14 -10.88 -4.53 -5.11
N ALA A 15 -11.53 -3.38 -5.30
CA ALA A 15 -10.88 -2.16 -5.76
C ALA A 15 -9.75 -1.72 -4.82
N TYR A 16 -9.97 -1.80 -3.51
CA TYR A 16 -8.92 -1.53 -2.52
C TYR A 16 -7.76 -2.54 -2.64
N GLY A 17 -8.05 -3.84 -2.75
CA GLY A 17 -7.01 -4.86 -2.93
C GLY A 17 -6.16 -4.66 -4.19
N VAL A 18 -6.74 -4.12 -5.27
CA VAL A 18 -5.98 -3.73 -6.47
C VAL A 18 -5.17 -2.46 -6.23
N ALA A 19 -5.74 -1.46 -5.54
CA ALA A 19 -5.07 -0.21 -5.21
C ALA A 19 -3.82 -0.40 -4.34
N THR A 20 -3.80 -1.42 -3.47
CA THR A 20 -2.65 -1.71 -2.59
C THR A 20 -1.49 -2.44 -3.27
N LEU A 21 -1.62 -2.89 -4.52
CA LEU A 21 -0.53 -3.58 -5.22
C LEU A 21 0.70 -2.68 -5.45
N GLY A 22 0.48 -1.42 -5.86
CA GLY A 22 1.55 -0.45 -6.06
C GLY A 22 2.32 -0.15 -4.77
N PRO A 23 1.62 0.25 -3.69
CA PRO A 23 2.21 0.38 -2.35
C PRO A 23 2.92 -0.88 -1.88
N GLY A 24 2.31 -2.06 -2.01
CA GLY A 24 2.92 -3.33 -1.58
C GLY A 24 4.27 -3.61 -2.26
N ILE A 25 4.37 -3.38 -3.58
CA ILE A 25 5.63 -3.49 -4.32
C ILE A 25 6.63 -2.43 -3.85
N GLY A 26 6.18 -1.18 -3.74
CA GLY A 26 7.04 -0.06 -3.35
C GLY A 26 7.61 -0.20 -1.94
N VAL A 27 6.79 -0.63 -0.96
CA VAL A 27 7.23 -0.97 0.40
C VAL A 27 8.30 -2.07 0.35
N GLY A 28 8.05 -3.14 -0.38
CA GLY A 28 9.03 -4.22 -0.56
C GLY A 28 10.38 -3.72 -1.09
N MET A 29 10.36 -2.83 -2.09
CA MET A 29 11.57 -2.23 -2.65
C MET A 29 12.29 -1.29 -1.66
N ILE A 30 11.55 -0.37 -1.02
CA ILE A 30 12.10 0.62 -0.09
C ILE A 30 12.80 -0.08 1.07
N PHE A 31 12.13 -1.03 1.72
CA PHE A 31 12.69 -1.74 2.86
C PHE A 31 13.76 -2.74 2.44
N GLY A 32 13.59 -3.45 1.32
CA GLY A 32 14.59 -4.37 0.80
C GLY A 32 15.91 -3.69 0.46
N GLN A 33 15.86 -2.57 -0.26
CA GLN A 33 17.05 -1.78 -0.60
C GLN A 33 17.62 -1.05 0.62
N GLY A 34 16.76 -0.53 1.50
CA GLY A 34 17.16 0.15 2.72
C GLY A 34 17.97 -0.74 3.66
N VAL A 35 17.53 -1.99 3.86
CA VAL A 35 18.27 -2.98 4.67
C VAL A 35 19.62 -3.31 4.03
N GLN A 36 19.67 -3.48 2.70
CA GLN A 36 20.94 -3.71 2.00
C GLN A 36 21.89 -2.51 2.11
N ALA A 37 21.37 -1.28 2.04
CA ALA A 37 22.16 -0.07 2.21
C ALA A 37 22.73 0.04 3.62
N ILE A 38 21.92 -0.24 4.65
CA ILE A 38 22.37 -0.25 6.05
C ILE A 38 23.47 -1.31 6.26
N ALA A 39 23.31 -2.50 5.67
CA ALA A 39 24.32 -3.56 5.77
C ALA A 39 25.66 -3.17 5.13
N ARG A 40 25.65 -2.33 4.08
CA ARG A 40 26.86 -1.83 3.41
C ARG A 40 27.49 -0.64 4.13
N GLN A 41 26.67 0.21 4.77
CA GLN A 41 27.13 1.42 5.46
C GLN A 41 26.38 1.62 6.78
N PRO A 42 26.79 0.93 7.85
CA PRO A 42 26.12 1.00 9.16
C PRO A 42 26.17 2.40 9.80
N GLU A 43 27.22 3.18 9.52
CA GLU A 43 27.40 4.53 10.08
C GLU A 43 26.34 5.52 9.55
N ALA A 44 25.77 5.23 8.38
CA ALA A 44 24.72 6.02 7.76
C ALA A 44 23.30 5.58 8.14
N TYR A 45 23.14 4.68 9.12
CA TYR A 45 21.84 4.12 9.53
C TYR A 45 20.75 5.17 9.73
N GLY A 46 21.07 6.25 10.45
CA GLY A 46 20.10 7.32 10.76
C GLY A 46 19.54 7.97 9.49
N LEU A 47 20.41 8.34 8.55
CA LEU A 47 20.03 8.95 7.27
C LEU A 47 19.26 7.97 6.39
N ILE A 48 19.73 6.73 6.27
CA ILE A 48 19.07 5.70 5.45
C ILE A 48 17.68 5.42 6.00
N ARG A 49 17.53 5.21 7.31
CA ARG A 49 16.22 4.98 7.95
C ARG A 49 15.29 6.17 7.76
N GLN A 50 15.78 7.40 7.87
CA GLN A 50 14.96 8.59 7.64
C GLN A 50 14.40 8.61 6.21
N ASN A 51 15.26 8.36 5.21
CA ASN A 51 14.84 8.31 3.81
C ASN A 51 13.89 7.14 3.52
N MET A 52 14.11 5.98 4.15
CA MET A 52 13.19 4.84 4.06
C MET A 52 11.80 5.18 4.56
N LEU A 53 11.71 5.84 5.73
CA LEU A 53 10.41 6.24 6.29
C LEU A 53 9.73 7.31 5.44
N LEU A 54 10.48 8.27 4.90
CA LEU A 54 9.93 9.25 3.96
C LEU A 54 9.37 8.56 2.70
N GLY A 55 10.14 7.66 2.09
CA GLY A 55 9.70 6.88 0.95
C GLY A 55 8.47 6.03 1.26
N PHE A 56 8.44 5.39 2.43
CA PHE A 56 7.30 4.58 2.89
C PHE A 56 6.02 5.43 2.99
N VAL A 57 6.08 6.59 3.62
CA VAL A 57 4.90 7.47 3.75
C VAL A 57 4.41 7.96 2.38
N LEU A 58 5.33 8.28 1.46
CA LEU A 58 4.97 8.69 0.10
C LEU A 58 4.31 7.56 -0.70
N VAL A 59 4.79 6.32 -0.54
CA VAL A 59 4.23 5.17 -1.27
C VAL A 59 2.87 4.75 -0.73
N GLU A 60 2.68 4.85 0.59
CA GLU A 60 1.41 4.53 1.25
C GLU A 60 0.32 5.56 1.01
N ALA A 61 0.66 6.80 0.63
CA ALA A 61 -0.33 7.83 0.32
C ALA A 61 -1.38 7.35 -0.72
N LEU A 62 -0.95 6.57 -1.71
CA LEU A 62 -1.84 6.01 -2.73
C LEU A 62 -2.73 4.87 -2.17
N ALA A 63 -2.21 4.06 -1.25
CA ALA A 63 -2.98 3.01 -0.58
C ALA A 63 -4.10 3.62 0.27
N LEU A 64 -3.77 4.66 1.04
CA LEU A 64 -4.72 5.37 1.89
C LEU A 64 -5.79 6.09 1.05
N ILE A 65 -5.42 6.69 -0.08
CA ILE A 65 -6.42 7.25 -1.02
C ILE A 65 -7.35 6.15 -1.53
N GLY A 66 -6.80 4.98 -1.89
CA GLY A 66 -7.59 3.82 -2.30
C GLY A 66 -8.53 3.29 -1.22
N LEU A 67 -8.10 3.33 0.05
CA LEU A 67 -8.93 2.97 1.21
C LEU A 67 -10.07 3.97 1.43
N VAL A 68 -9.80 5.26 1.27
CA VAL A 68 -10.76 6.35 1.54
C VAL A 68 -11.74 6.57 0.39
N ALA A 69 -11.35 6.26 -0.86
CA ALA A 69 -12.17 6.51 -2.05
C ALA A 69 -13.61 5.93 -1.96
N PRO A 70 -13.84 4.68 -1.49
CA PRO A 70 -15.19 4.16 -1.31
C PRO A 70 -16.06 5.00 -0.37
N PHE A 71 -15.49 5.57 0.69
CA PHE A 71 -16.24 6.42 1.63
C PHE A 71 -16.64 7.74 0.98
N ILE A 72 -15.77 8.32 0.15
CA ILE A 72 -16.06 9.57 -0.60
C ILE A 72 -17.16 9.33 -1.65
N PHE A 73 -17.06 8.24 -2.42
CA PHE A 73 -17.97 8.00 -3.54
C PHE A 73 -19.27 7.32 -3.15
N ALA A 74 -19.33 6.61 -2.01
CA ALA A 74 -20.57 6.04 -1.48
C ALA A 74 -21.49 7.09 -0.80
N GLY A 75 -21.03 8.34 -0.64
CA GLY A 75 -21.85 9.43 -0.11
C GLY A 75 -22.22 9.28 1.37
N ILE A 76 -21.37 8.63 2.16
CA ILE A 76 -21.50 8.49 3.62
C ILE A 76 -20.78 9.65 4.31
#